data_AF-A0A830B1A5-F1
#
_entry.id   AF-A0A830B1A5-F1
#
_cell.length_a   1.000
_cell.length_b   1.000
_cell.length_c   1.000
_cell.angle_alpha   90.00
_cell.angle_beta   90.00
_cell.angle_gamma   90.00
#
_symmetry.space_group_name_H-M   'P 1'
#
loop_
_entity.id
_entity.type
_entity.pdbx_description
1 polymer ?
#
loop_
_entity_poly.entity_id
_entity_poly.type
_entity_poly.pdbx_seq_one_letter_code
_entity_poly.pdbx_strand_id
1 'polypeptide(L)'
;MRCNACWRELEGRAITTTCGPEDANKILSCDGACPICDQVLSKSHMKPVDINPNDEWVNMAMAGISPQIRILNLTVMKSAYRSVAFYIGQRDLEMQVKMSKIVAQCRQKCEAMQEKFTEKLEQVYTAYQKMTKRCEMMEKEIESLSKDKQELQEKYAEKCRQKRKLDEMYDLARPREDMWPARQNSDCTFELNDTGNRAAKQSAVPIDTGNRGAHSTFGVGSGVGARDPSMTLRNLIITPIKRPQLSRSRPQLFT
;
A
#
# COMPACT_ATOMS: atom_id res chain seq x y z
N MET A 1 0.65 26.21 -31.53
CA MET A 1 0.32 24.86 -32.05
C MET A 1 1.18 23.83 -31.31
N ARG A 2 0.78 22.56 -31.27
CA ARG A 2 1.58 21.47 -30.68
C ARG A 2 2.01 20.47 -31.75
N CYS A 3 3.17 19.87 -31.53
CA CYS A 3 3.72 18.78 -32.32
C CYS A 3 2.83 17.54 -32.19
N ASN A 4 2.47 16.89 -33.30
CA ASN A 4 1.64 15.68 -33.24
C ASN A 4 2.38 14.46 -32.67
N ALA A 5 3.69 14.36 -32.88
CA ALA A 5 4.48 13.25 -32.35
C ALA A 5 4.71 13.34 -30.82
N CYS A 6 5.16 14.50 -30.32
CA CYS A 6 5.60 14.65 -28.92
C CYS A 6 4.72 15.56 -28.07
N TRP A 7 3.64 16.13 -28.63
CA TRP A 7 2.67 16.99 -27.93
C TRP A 7 3.28 18.25 -27.27
N ARG A 8 4.55 18.55 -27.51
CA ARG A 8 5.20 19.79 -27.09
C ARG A 8 4.74 20.96 -27.95
N GLU A 9 4.78 22.16 -27.40
CA GLU A 9 4.51 23.38 -28.16
C GLU A 9 5.56 23.57 -29.26
N LEU A 10 5.07 23.96 -30.43
CA LEU A 10 5.90 24.30 -31.59
C LEU A 10 6.22 25.79 -31.52
N GLU A 11 7.50 26.12 -31.63
CA GLU A 11 7.99 27.49 -31.58
C GLU A 11 8.62 27.90 -32.92
N GLY A 12 8.32 29.12 -33.37
CA GLY A 12 8.83 29.66 -34.63
C GLY A 12 8.18 29.02 -35.86
N ARG A 13 8.81 28.00 -36.44
CA ARG A 13 8.41 27.42 -37.74
C ARG A 13 7.93 25.97 -37.63
N ALA A 14 6.84 25.66 -38.31
CA ALA A 14 6.32 24.30 -38.43
C ALA A 14 6.26 23.84 -39.90
N ILE A 15 6.34 22.54 -40.11
CA ILE A 15 6.02 21.89 -41.38
C ILE A 15 4.75 21.07 -41.18
N THR A 16 3.78 21.23 -42.07
CA THR A 16 2.59 20.39 -42.09
C THR A 16 2.85 19.18 -42.97
N THR A 17 2.74 18.00 -42.37
CA THR A 17 2.81 16.71 -43.07
C THR A 17 1.40 16.13 -43.18
N THR A 18 1.24 15.03 -43.92
CA THR A 18 -0.01 14.24 -43.93
C THR A 18 -0.36 13.67 -42.55
N CYS A 19 0.64 13.49 -41.68
CA CYS A 19 0.45 13.04 -40.30
C CYS A 19 0.22 14.20 -39.31
N GLY A 20 0.29 15.44 -39.79
CA GLY A 20 0.02 16.66 -39.03
C GLY A 20 1.22 17.61 -38.90
N PRO A 21 1.07 18.67 -38.08
CA PRO A 21 2.07 19.69 -37.90
C PRO A 21 3.22 19.23 -36.99
N GLU A 22 4.43 19.53 -37.43
CA GLU A 22 5.68 19.10 -36.81
C GLU A 22 6.71 20.23 -36.76
N ASP A 23 7.71 20.08 -35.90
CA ASP A 23 8.80 21.04 -35.75
C ASP A 23 9.66 21.07 -37.02
N ALA A 24 9.71 22.23 -37.67
CA ALA A 24 10.41 22.40 -38.93
C ALA A 24 11.89 22.04 -38.81
N ASN A 25 12.55 22.41 -37.71
CA ASN A 25 13.97 22.19 -37.55
C ASN A 25 14.28 20.69 -37.44
N LYS A 26 13.44 19.93 -36.70
CA LYS A 26 13.64 18.50 -36.51
C LYS A 26 13.50 17.72 -37.82
N ILE A 27 12.47 18.01 -38.62
CA ILE A 27 12.27 17.31 -39.90
C ILE A 27 13.38 17.67 -40.89
N LEU A 28 13.75 18.95 -40.96
CA LEU A 28 14.82 19.40 -41.87
C LEU A 28 16.20 18.86 -41.47
N SER A 29 16.43 18.61 -40.17
CA SER A 29 17.67 18.01 -39.67
C SER A 29 17.72 16.48 -39.74
N CYS A 30 16.57 15.80 -39.76
CA CYS A 30 16.48 14.33 -39.75
C CYS A 30 15.97 13.78 -41.09
N ASP A 31 16.81 13.86 -42.13
CA ASP A 31 16.61 13.31 -43.49
C ASP A 31 15.27 13.66 -44.20
N GLY A 32 14.43 14.49 -43.60
CA GLY A 32 13.07 14.75 -44.07
C GLY A 32 12.09 13.62 -43.78
N ALA A 33 12.33 12.74 -42.81
CA ALA A 33 11.38 11.68 -42.47
C ALA A 33 10.25 12.18 -41.53
N CYS A 34 9.03 11.70 -41.74
CA CYS A 34 7.92 11.97 -40.83
C CYS A 34 8.15 11.23 -39.49
N PRO A 35 8.15 11.92 -38.33
CA PRO A 35 8.43 11.30 -37.03
C PRO A 35 7.32 10.36 -36.53
N ILE A 36 6.21 10.24 -37.26
CA ILE A 36 5.04 9.42 -36.88
C ILE A 36 4.97 8.12 -37.69
N CYS A 37 5.26 8.19 -38.99
CA CYS A 37 5.13 7.05 -39.90
C CYS A 37 6.45 6.68 -40.62
N ASP A 38 7.55 7.37 -40.32
CA ASP A 38 8.88 7.21 -40.92
C ASP A 38 8.93 7.33 -42.45
N GLN A 39 7.85 7.80 -43.07
CA GLN A 39 7.82 8.03 -44.51
C GLN A 39 8.75 9.20 -44.84
N VAL A 40 9.70 8.97 -45.76
CA VAL A 40 10.59 10.01 -46.28
C VAL A 40 9.75 11.03 -47.06
N LEU A 41 9.76 12.27 -46.59
CA LEU A 41 9.04 13.37 -47.20
C LEU A 41 9.94 14.08 -48.21
N SER A 42 9.37 14.43 -49.36
CA SER A 42 10.10 15.21 -50.36
C SER A 42 10.37 16.63 -49.85
N LYS A 43 11.64 17.05 -49.85
CA LYS A 43 12.04 18.42 -49.47
C LYS A 43 11.33 19.50 -50.31
N SER A 44 10.97 19.20 -51.56
CA SER A 44 10.22 20.14 -52.42
C SER A 44 8.78 20.37 -51.97
N HIS A 45 8.19 19.42 -51.22
CA HIS A 45 6.81 19.50 -50.72
C HIS A 45 6.74 20.06 -49.30
N MET A 46 7.89 20.26 -48.65
CA MET A 46 7.97 20.77 -47.28
C MET A 46 8.33 22.26 -47.31
N LYS A 47 7.36 23.11 -46.97
CA LYS A 47 7.62 24.52 -46.71
C LYS A 47 7.48 24.80 -45.23
N PRO A 48 8.56 25.17 -44.53
CA PRO A 48 8.45 25.64 -43.16
C PRO A 48 7.67 26.95 -43.15
N VAL A 49 6.57 26.95 -42.41
CA VAL A 49 5.67 28.10 -42.24
C VAL A 49 5.87 28.66 -40.83
N ASP A 50 5.96 29.98 -40.71
CA ASP A 50 5.95 30.65 -39.42
C ASP A 50 4.57 30.46 -38.77
N ILE A 51 4.57 29.97 -37.53
CA ILE A 51 3.37 29.69 -36.75
C ILE A 51 2.81 30.99 -36.17
N ASN A 52 3.63 32.03 -36.07
CA ASN A 52 3.25 33.33 -35.52
C ASN A 52 3.74 34.49 -36.41
N PRO A 53 3.26 34.59 -37.66
CA PRO A 53 3.68 35.65 -38.56
C PRO A 53 3.28 37.03 -38.03
N ASN A 54 4.19 38.01 -38.16
CA ASN A 54 3.93 39.38 -37.71
C ASN A 54 2.89 40.08 -38.61
N ASP A 55 2.32 41.19 -38.13
CA ASP A 55 1.29 41.93 -38.89
C ASP A 55 1.84 42.52 -40.21
N GLU A 56 3.13 42.86 -40.31
CA GLU A 56 3.75 43.36 -41.55
C GLU A 56 3.78 42.29 -42.65
N TRP A 57 4.14 41.06 -42.30
CA TRP A 57 4.15 39.91 -43.19
C TRP A 57 2.72 39.57 -43.63
N VAL A 58 1.76 39.58 -42.70
CA VAL A 58 0.34 39.38 -43.03
C VAL A 58 -0.15 40.47 -43.98
N ASN A 59 0.25 41.73 -43.75
CA ASN A 59 -0.09 42.86 -44.63
C ASN A 59 0.52 42.72 -46.02
N MET A 60 1.77 42.23 -46.11
CA MET A 60 2.46 41.98 -47.37
C MET A 60 1.82 40.82 -48.14
N ALA A 61 1.56 39.69 -47.48
CA ALA A 61 0.96 38.50 -48.10
C ALA A 61 -0.46 38.77 -48.64
N MET A 62 -1.16 39.74 -48.04
CA MET A 62 -2.51 40.15 -48.43
C MET A 62 -2.52 41.42 -49.32
N ALA A 63 -1.36 41.88 -49.80
CA ALA A 63 -1.26 43.04 -50.69
C ALA A 63 -1.95 42.74 -52.04
N GLY A 64 -2.72 43.71 -52.55
CA GLY A 64 -3.49 43.58 -53.80
C GLY A 64 -4.93 43.07 -53.62
N ILE A 65 -5.32 42.66 -52.41
CA ILE A 65 -6.72 42.34 -52.08
C ILE A 65 -7.45 43.63 -51.69
N SER A 66 -8.67 43.85 -52.21
CA SER A 66 -9.50 45.03 -51.91
C SER A 66 -9.60 45.27 -50.41
N PRO A 67 -9.38 46.51 -49.91
CA PRO A 67 -9.43 46.83 -48.49
C PRO A 67 -10.71 46.36 -47.78
N GLN A 68 -11.86 46.46 -48.46
CA GLN A 68 -13.16 46.00 -47.95
C GLN A 68 -13.17 44.49 -47.69
N ILE A 69 -12.68 43.71 -48.67
CA ILE A 69 -12.61 42.24 -48.60
C ILE A 69 -11.53 41.80 -47.59
N ARG A 70 -10.40 42.51 -47.55
CA ARG A 70 -9.28 42.25 -46.63
C ARG A 70 -9.68 42.47 -45.18
N ILE A 71 -10.31 43.61 -44.87
CA ILE A 71 -10.77 43.93 -43.52
C ILE A 71 -11.85 42.95 -43.08
N LEU A 72 -12.81 42.61 -43.95
CA LEU A 72 -13.87 41.67 -43.63
C LEU A 72 -13.30 40.27 -43.33
N ASN A 73 -12.51 39.69 -44.25
CA ASN A 73 -11.98 38.34 -44.08
C ASN A 73 -10.98 38.25 -42.91
N LEU A 74 -10.09 39.23 -42.75
CA LEU A 74 -9.10 39.20 -41.67
C LEU A 74 -9.76 39.38 -40.30
N THR A 75 -10.73 40.29 -40.18
CA THR A 75 -11.48 40.50 -38.93
C THR A 75 -12.28 39.27 -38.56
N VAL A 76 -13.01 38.69 -39.51
CA VAL A 76 -13.81 37.47 -39.29
C VAL A 76 -12.90 36.31 -38.88
N MET A 77 -11.81 36.04 -39.60
CA MET A 77 -10.88 34.95 -39.27
C MET A 77 -10.19 35.16 -37.92
N LYS A 78 -9.70 36.38 -37.61
CA LYS A 78 -9.10 36.69 -36.29
C LYS A 78 -10.13 36.53 -35.16
N SER A 79 -11.37 36.97 -35.36
CA SER A 79 -12.44 36.82 -34.35
C SER A 79 -12.85 35.35 -34.13
N ALA A 80 -12.98 34.57 -35.20
CA ALA A 80 -13.29 33.14 -35.14
C ALA A 80 -12.17 32.35 -34.46
N TYR A 81 -10.91 32.68 -34.75
CA TYR A 81 -9.77 32.09 -34.05
C TYR A 81 -9.81 32.40 -32.55
N ARG A 82 -10.04 33.66 -32.17
CA ARG A 82 -10.10 34.07 -30.75
C ARG A 82 -11.25 33.40 -29.99
N SER A 83 -12.42 33.25 -30.61
CA SER A 83 -13.56 32.57 -29.96
C SER A 83 -13.30 31.07 -29.78
N VAL A 84 -12.69 30.40 -30.76
CA VAL A 84 -12.28 28.99 -30.64
C VAL A 84 -11.22 28.82 -29.57
N ALA A 85 -10.18 29.67 -29.56
CA ALA A 85 -9.14 29.63 -28.53
C ALA A 85 -9.71 29.86 -27.12
N PHE A 86 -10.64 30.80 -26.97
CA PHE A 86 -11.35 31.04 -25.71
C PHE A 86 -12.15 29.81 -25.26
N TYR A 87 -12.92 29.19 -26.16
CA TYR A 87 -13.70 27.98 -25.85
C TYR A 87 -12.80 26.81 -25.43
N ILE A 88 -11.69 26.59 -26.13
CA ILE A 88 -10.70 25.56 -25.76
C ILE A 88 -10.14 25.86 -24.36
N GLY A 89 -9.70 27.10 -24.10
CA GLY A 89 -9.18 27.50 -22.80
C GLY A 89 -10.21 27.31 -21.66
N GLN A 90 -11.49 27.60 -21.92
CA GLN A 90 -12.54 27.39 -20.93
C GLN A 90 -12.81 25.91 -20.66
N ARG A 91 -12.73 25.05 -21.68
CA ARG A 91 -12.79 23.59 -21.52
C ARG A 91 -11.61 23.05 -20.72
N ASP A 92 -10.40 23.54 -20.99
CA ASP A 92 -9.20 23.15 -20.25
C ASP A 92 -9.31 23.55 -18.78
N LEU A 93 -9.80 24.75 -18.49
CA LEU A 93 -10.02 25.21 -17.12
C LEU A 93 -11.07 24.36 -16.38
N GLU A 94 -12.21 24.06 -17.03
CA GLU A 94 -13.25 23.18 -16.48
C GLU A 94 -12.68 21.79 -16.14
N MET A 95 -11.88 21.23 -17.05
CA MET A 95 -11.21 19.96 -16.84
C MET A 95 -10.19 20.03 -15.70
N GLN A 96 -9.42 21.11 -15.61
CA GLN A 96 -8.42 21.31 -14.56
C GLN A 96 -9.06 21.38 -13.17
N VAL A 97 -10.19 22.08 -13.03
CA VAL A 97 -10.94 22.15 -11.76
C VAL A 97 -11.48 20.77 -11.36
N LYS A 98 -12.07 20.03 -12.32
CA LYS A 98 -12.56 18.66 -12.07
C LYS A 98 -11.42 17.72 -11.68
N MET A 99 -10.29 17.79 -12.39
CA MET A 99 -9.11 16.99 -12.10
C MET A 99 -8.53 17.33 -10.72
N SER A 100 -8.40 18.62 -10.38
CA SER A 100 -7.93 19.07 -9.08
C SER A 100 -8.79 18.51 -7.94
N LYS A 101 -10.12 18.49 -8.10
CA LYS A 101 -11.03 17.88 -7.13
C LYS A 101 -10.80 16.38 -6.96
N ILE A 102 -10.60 15.64 -8.05
CA ILE A 102 -10.32 14.20 -8.01
C ILE A 102 -8.98 13.93 -7.32
N VAL A 103 -7.94 14.71 -7.65
CA VAL A 103 -6.61 14.60 -7.03
C VAL A 103 -6.70 14.88 -5.53
N ALA A 104 -7.42 15.92 -5.11
CA ALA A 104 -7.64 16.23 -3.70
C ALA A 104 -8.36 15.10 -2.95
N GLN A 105 -9.40 14.51 -3.56
CA GLN A 105 -10.11 13.35 -2.99
C GLN A 105 -9.21 12.11 -2.87
N CYS A 106 -8.38 11.86 -3.89
CA CYS A 106 -7.42 10.75 -3.87
C CYS A 106 -6.41 10.94 -2.73
N ARG A 107 -5.84 12.14 -2.63
CA ARG A 107 -4.90 12.52 -1.57
C ARG A 107 -5.51 12.34 -0.18
N GLN A 108 -6.73 12.82 0.04
CA GLN A 108 -7.42 12.67 1.31
C GLN A 108 -7.63 11.19 1.69
N LYS A 109 -7.99 10.34 0.71
CA LYS A 109 -8.13 8.89 0.94
C LYS A 109 -6.79 8.23 1.29
N CYS A 110 -5.70 8.64 0.65
CA CYS A 110 -4.36 8.16 0.96
C CYS A 110 -3.94 8.57 2.38
N GLU A 111 -4.14 9.83 2.76
CA GLU A 111 -3.81 10.34 4.10
C GLU A 111 -4.63 9.62 5.18
N ALA A 112 -5.95 9.47 4.99
CA ALA A 112 -6.81 8.76 5.94
C ALA A 112 -6.46 7.25 6.06
N MET A 113 -6.02 6.63 4.96
CA MET A 113 -5.55 5.25 4.99
C MET A 113 -4.21 5.13 5.74
N GLN A 114 -3.29 6.05 5.49
CA GLN A 114 -1.98 6.10 6.14
C GLN A 114 -2.13 6.28 7.65
N GLU A 115 -2.98 7.20 8.09
CA GLU A 115 -3.28 7.42 9.51
C GLU A 115 -3.76 6.14 10.21
N LYS A 116 -4.71 5.42 9.60
CA LYS A 116 -5.20 4.12 10.13
C LYS A 116 -4.11 3.06 10.23
N PHE A 117 -3.19 3.00 9.27
CA PHE A 117 -2.06 2.08 9.33
C PHE A 117 -1.10 2.46 10.45
N THR A 118 -0.81 3.75 10.62
CA THR A 118 0.03 4.26 11.71
C THR A 118 -0.58 3.94 13.07
N GLU A 119 -1.88 4.18 13.27
CA GLU A 119 -2.59 3.81 14.50
C GLU A 119 -2.50 2.30 14.79
N LYS A 120 -2.67 1.46 13.76
CA LYS A 120 -2.56 0.00 13.93
C LYS A 120 -1.15 -0.42 14.30
N LEU A 121 -0.14 0.22 13.73
CA LEU A 121 1.26 -0.05 14.03
C LEU A 121 1.59 0.35 15.47
N GLU A 122 1.08 1.49 15.93
CA GLU A 122 1.24 1.94 17.33
C GLU A 122 0.51 1.03 18.32
N GLN A 123 -0.70 0.55 17.99
CA GLN A 123 -1.42 -0.45 18.78
C GLN A 123 -0.62 -1.75 18.93
N VAL A 124 -0.06 -2.26 17.83
CA VAL A 124 0.78 -3.46 17.84
C VAL A 124 2.04 -3.24 18.66
N TYR A 125 2.72 -2.10 18.47
CA TYR A 125 3.92 -1.75 19.23
C TYR A 125 3.65 -1.69 20.73
N THR A 126 2.54 -1.05 21.13
CA THR A 126 2.13 -0.94 22.54
C THR A 126 1.79 -2.31 23.13
N ALA A 127 1.07 -3.16 22.39
CA ALA A 127 0.75 -4.51 22.82
C ALA A 127 2.00 -5.38 22.98
N TYR A 128 2.94 -5.27 22.04
CA TYR A 128 4.23 -5.94 22.09
C TYR A 128 5.03 -5.52 23.33
N GLN A 129 5.19 -4.21 23.56
CA GLN A 129 5.88 -3.68 24.74
C GLN A 129 5.26 -4.15 26.07
N LYS A 130 3.93 -4.19 26.13
CA LYS A 130 3.21 -4.71 27.30
C LYS A 130 3.49 -6.20 27.53
N MET A 131 3.57 -6.98 26.46
CA MET A 131 3.89 -8.40 26.56
C MET A 131 5.34 -8.62 26.97
N THR A 132 6.30 -7.87 26.41
CA THR A 132 7.71 -7.92 26.81
C THR A 132 7.88 -7.72 28.31
N LYS A 133 7.25 -6.68 28.89
CA LYS A 133 7.28 -6.46 30.34
C LYS A 133 6.67 -7.60 31.15
N ARG A 134 5.63 -8.26 30.64
CA ARG A 134 5.03 -9.42 31.30
C ARG A 134 5.96 -10.64 31.27
N CYS A 135 6.65 -10.87 30.15
CA CYS A 135 7.67 -11.91 30.05
C CYS A 135 8.78 -11.66 31.07
N GLU A 136 9.32 -10.45 31.15
CA GLU A 136 10.36 -10.09 32.13
C GLU A 136 9.90 -10.29 33.59
N MET A 137 8.66 -9.94 33.92
CA MET A 137 8.11 -10.17 35.26
C MET A 137 7.98 -11.67 35.57
N MET A 138 7.48 -12.45 34.61
CA MET A 138 7.29 -13.89 34.78
C MET A 138 8.64 -14.63 34.88
N GLU A 139 9.66 -14.17 34.16
CA GLU A 139 11.04 -14.70 34.28
C GLU A 139 11.61 -14.46 35.68
N LYS A 140 11.40 -13.28 36.26
CA LYS A 140 11.79 -12.99 37.66
C LYS A 140 11.04 -13.84 38.67
N GLU A 141 9.75 -14.09 38.44
CA GLU A 141 8.94 -14.96 39.30
C GLU A 141 9.43 -16.40 39.24
N ILE A 142 9.74 -16.92 38.05
CA ILE A 142 10.36 -18.24 37.87
C ILE A 142 11.70 -18.32 38.61
N GLU A 143 12.55 -17.29 38.51
CA GLU A 143 13.83 -17.26 39.22
C GLU A 143 13.65 -17.26 40.75
N SER A 144 12.69 -16.48 41.28
CA SER A 144 12.36 -16.46 42.70
C SER A 144 11.86 -17.82 43.18
N LEU A 145 10.89 -18.40 42.48
CA LEU A 145 10.33 -19.71 42.82
C LEU A 145 11.38 -20.82 42.72
N SER A 146 12.34 -20.70 41.80
CA SER A 146 13.46 -21.63 41.70
C SER A 146 14.37 -21.57 42.93
N LYS A 147 14.63 -20.37 43.47
CA LYS A 147 15.40 -20.18 44.71
C LYS A 147 14.64 -20.75 45.91
N ASP A 148 13.35 -20.44 46.04
CA ASP A 148 12.50 -20.96 47.11
C ASP A 148 12.41 -22.50 47.09
N LYS A 149 12.29 -23.09 45.89
CA LYS A 149 12.33 -24.55 45.68
C LYS A 149 13.63 -25.13 46.21
N GLN A 150 14.78 -24.54 45.88
CA GLN A 150 16.09 -25.01 46.33
C GLN A 150 16.21 -24.91 47.86
N GLU A 151 15.85 -23.76 48.44
CA GLU A 151 15.89 -23.58 49.90
C GLU A 151 15.01 -24.59 50.63
N LEU A 152 13.82 -24.86 50.11
CA LEU A 152 12.89 -25.82 50.71
C LEU A 152 13.44 -27.25 50.62
N GLN A 153 14.06 -27.60 49.49
CA GLN A 153 14.73 -28.89 49.31
C GLN A 153 15.90 -29.06 50.29
N GLU A 154 16.71 -28.04 50.52
CA GLU A 154 17.79 -28.06 51.51
C GLU A 154 17.25 -28.20 52.94
N LYS A 155 16.19 -27.45 53.29
CA LYS A 155 15.49 -27.58 54.59
C LYS A 155 14.93 -28.98 54.81
N TYR A 156 14.35 -29.59 53.77
CA TYR A 156 13.85 -30.97 53.83
C TYR A 156 14.99 -31.97 54.03
N ALA A 157 16.07 -31.84 53.26
CA ALA A 157 17.25 -32.70 53.39
C ALA A 157 17.84 -32.62 54.80
N GLU A 158 17.92 -31.41 55.38
CA GLU A 158 18.38 -31.22 56.76
C GLU A 158 17.42 -31.83 57.79
N LYS A 159 16.10 -31.67 57.61
CA LYS A 159 15.10 -32.34 58.46
C LYS A 159 15.21 -33.87 58.40
N CYS A 160 15.50 -34.42 57.22
CA CYS A 160 15.75 -35.84 57.05
C CYS A 160 17.03 -36.33 57.73
N ARG A 161 18.09 -35.52 57.77
CA ARG A 161 19.30 -35.82 58.57
C ARG A 161 18.99 -35.78 60.07
N GLN A 162 18.23 -34.79 60.53
CA GLN A 162 17.82 -34.67 61.94
C GLN A 162 16.94 -35.85 62.37
N LYS A 163 15.98 -36.26 61.53
CA LYS A 163 15.12 -37.42 61.79
C LYS A 163 15.96 -38.69 61.97
N ARG A 164 16.88 -38.98 61.05
CA ARG A 164 17.78 -40.15 61.16
C ARG A 164 18.58 -40.18 62.45
N LYS A 165 19.17 -39.05 62.86
CA LYS A 165 19.88 -38.94 64.14
C LYS A 165 18.98 -39.23 65.35
N LEU A 166 17.73 -38.76 65.30
CA LEU A 166 16.77 -38.97 66.38
C LEU A 166 16.30 -40.43 66.45
N ASP A 167 16.03 -41.06 65.30
CA ASP A 167 15.66 -42.47 65.20
C ASP A 167 16.79 -43.37 65.75
N GLU A 168 18.05 -43.08 65.38
CA GLU A 168 19.24 -43.78 65.93
C GLU A 168 19.34 -43.64 67.46
N MET A 169 19.12 -42.45 68.00
CA MET A 169 19.13 -42.21 69.46
C MET A 169 17.98 -42.94 70.17
N TYR A 170 16.78 -42.97 69.58
CA TYR A 170 15.62 -43.62 70.16
C TYR A 170 15.79 -45.15 70.16
N ASP A 171 16.34 -45.72 69.10
CA ASP A 171 16.64 -47.15 69.00
C ASP A 171 17.68 -47.60 70.03
N LEU A 172 18.69 -46.76 70.33
CA LEU A 172 19.68 -47.01 71.39
C LEU A 172 19.07 -46.98 72.80
N ALA A 173 18.01 -46.19 73.02
CA ALA A 173 17.35 -46.05 74.32
C ALA A 173 16.24 -47.09 74.55
N ARG A 174 15.84 -47.86 73.53
CA ARG A 174 14.78 -48.86 73.63
C ARG A 174 15.30 -50.16 74.29
N PRO A 175 14.76 -50.62 75.44
CA PRO A 175 15.08 -51.92 76.01
C PRO A 175 14.64 -53.06 75.06
N ARG A 176 15.41 -54.17 75.03
CA ARG A 176 15.25 -55.29 74.08
C ARG A 176 13.93 -56.08 74.15
N GLU A 177 12.98 -55.72 75.02
CA GLU A 177 11.90 -56.65 75.39
C GLU A 177 10.56 -56.48 74.65
N ASP A 178 10.35 -55.45 73.81
CA ASP A 178 9.12 -55.35 73.01
C ASP A 178 9.40 -55.18 71.51
N MET A 179 9.68 -56.31 70.85
CA MET A 179 9.85 -56.39 69.40
C MET A 179 8.48 -56.54 68.69
N TRP A 180 7.81 -55.41 68.46
CA TRP A 180 6.65 -55.32 67.54
C TRP A 180 7.12 -55.25 66.07
N PRO A 181 6.35 -55.77 65.08
CA PRO A 181 6.80 -55.80 63.69
C PRO A 181 6.89 -54.40 63.10
N ALA A 182 7.98 -54.18 62.36
CA ALA A 182 8.45 -52.90 61.83
C ALA A 182 7.35 -52.05 61.19
N ARG A 183 7.15 -50.84 61.73
CA ARG A 183 6.57 -49.73 60.94
C ARG A 183 7.52 -49.45 59.79
N GLN A 184 7.02 -49.54 58.56
CA GLN A 184 7.76 -49.18 57.35
C GLN A 184 8.43 -47.82 57.54
N ASN A 185 9.76 -47.82 57.49
CA ASN A 185 10.58 -46.64 57.60
C ASN A 185 10.23 -45.71 56.43
N SER A 186 9.71 -44.52 56.69
CA SER A 186 9.40 -43.59 55.60
C SER A 186 10.72 -43.11 55.01
N ASP A 187 11.11 -43.68 53.87
CA ASP A 187 12.24 -43.19 53.11
C ASP A 187 12.06 -41.70 52.82
N CYS A 188 13.12 -40.95 53.04
CA CYS A 188 13.21 -39.51 52.76
C CYS A 188 13.29 -39.25 51.25
N THR A 189 12.34 -39.76 50.48
CA THR A 189 12.28 -39.60 49.04
C THR A 189 11.39 -38.40 48.72
N PHE A 190 11.97 -37.21 48.77
CA PHE A 190 11.36 -36.03 48.17
C PHE A 190 11.94 -35.85 46.77
N GLU A 191 11.30 -36.48 45.78
CA GLU A 191 11.55 -36.18 44.38
C GLU A 191 10.58 -35.08 43.94
N LEU A 192 11.07 -33.83 43.89
CA LEU A 192 10.34 -32.80 43.17
C LEU A 192 10.57 -33.00 41.67
N ASN A 193 9.70 -33.80 41.04
CA ASN A 193 9.77 -34.12 39.61
C ASN A 193 9.95 -32.86 38.76
N ASP A 194 11.08 -32.78 38.05
CA ASP A 194 11.46 -31.68 37.17
C ASP A 194 10.81 -31.77 35.77
N THR A 195 9.60 -32.35 35.70
CA THR A 195 8.86 -32.57 34.44
C THR A 195 7.95 -31.40 34.08
N GLY A 196 8.34 -30.17 34.47
CA GLY A 196 7.59 -28.94 34.21
C GLY A 196 8.04 -28.16 32.97
N ASN A 197 9.25 -28.40 32.46
CA ASN A 197 9.80 -27.67 31.31
C ASN A 197 9.68 -28.43 30.00
N ARG A 198 8.49 -28.97 29.68
CA ARG A 198 8.13 -29.25 28.28
C ARG A 198 6.63 -29.42 28.07
N ALA A 199 5.88 -28.35 28.27
CA ALA A 199 4.63 -28.19 27.54
C ALA A 199 4.46 -26.72 27.19
N ALA A 200 4.92 -26.37 25.99
CA ALA A 200 4.28 -25.37 25.18
C ALA A 200 2.79 -25.75 25.01
N LYS A 201 1.98 -25.52 26.04
CA LYS A 201 0.53 -25.47 25.90
C LYS A 201 0.24 -24.12 25.28
N GLN A 202 -0.03 -24.20 23.98
CA GLN A 202 -0.90 -23.31 23.24
C GLN A 202 -1.86 -22.55 24.17
N SER A 203 -1.53 -21.29 24.50
CA SER A 203 -2.57 -20.35 24.89
C SER A 203 -3.27 -19.94 23.59
N ALA A 204 -4.22 -20.76 23.16
CA ALA A 204 -5.29 -20.26 22.31
C ALA A 204 -5.96 -19.13 23.10
N VAL A 205 -5.74 -17.90 22.67
CA VAL A 205 -6.49 -16.75 23.16
C VAL A 205 -7.96 -17.05 22.90
N PRO A 206 -8.85 -17.04 23.91
CA PRO A 206 -10.28 -17.10 23.64
C PRO A 206 -10.65 -15.78 22.97
N ILE A 207 -11.04 -15.85 21.70
CA ILE A 207 -11.87 -14.80 21.11
C ILE A 207 -13.26 -15.01 21.71
N ASP A 208 -13.59 -14.19 22.70
CA ASP A 208 -14.95 -14.14 23.24
C ASP A 208 -15.88 -13.72 22.11
N THR A 209 -16.59 -14.72 21.61
CA THR A 209 -17.69 -14.59 20.68
C THR A 209 -18.95 -14.56 21.54
N GLY A 210 -19.41 -13.37 21.89
CA GLY A 210 -20.60 -13.23 22.73
C GLY A 210 -21.23 -11.85 22.64
N ASN A 211 -22.10 -11.65 21.64
CA ASN A 211 -23.46 -11.24 22.00
C ASN A 211 -24.47 -11.60 20.90
N ARG A 212 -25.37 -12.54 21.21
CA ARG A 212 -26.60 -12.78 20.46
C ARG A 212 -27.67 -11.84 20.99
N GLY A 213 -28.28 -11.09 20.07
CA GLY A 213 -29.72 -10.85 20.03
C GLY A 213 -30.34 -10.00 21.15
N ALA A 214 -30.33 -8.69 20.94
CA ALA A 214 -31.44 -7.85 21.39
C ALA A 214 -32.14 -7.29 20.15
N HIS A 215 -33.38 -7.72 19.93
CA HIS A 215 -34.29 -7.13 18.95
C HIS A 215 -34.61 -5.69 19.41
N SER A 216 -34.35 -4.70 18.56
CA SER A 216 -35.09 -3.45 18.59
C SER A 216 -35.44 -3.06 17.16
N THR A 217 -36.74 -3.14 16.90
CA THR A 217 -37.46 -2.61 15.75
C THR A 217 -37.24 -1.11 15.60
N PHE A 218 -36.75 -0.65 14.44
CA PHE A 218 -37.25 0.54 13.74
C PHE A 218 -36.60 0.56 12.35
N GLY A 219 -37.38 0.25 11.32
CA GLY A 219 -36.93 0.24 9.93
C GLY A 219 -37.17 1.59 9.25
N VAL A 220 -36.17 2.09 8.53
CA VAL A 220 -36.31 3.00 7.39
C VAL A 220 -35.08 2.85 6.47
N GLY A 221 -35.29 2.51 5.20
CA GLY A 221 -34.57 3.11 4.06
C GLY A 221 -33.31 2.41 3.50
N SER A 222 -33.52 1.68 2.41
CA SER A 222 -32.76 1.72 1.13
C SER A 222 -31.22 1.71 1.10
N GLY A 223 -30.68 0.63 0.50
CA GLY A 223 -29.73 0.76 -0.62
C GLY A 223 -28.22 0.61 -0.35
N VAL A 224 -27.67 -0.52 -0.83
CA VAL A 224 -26.27 -0.73 -1.26
C VAL A 224 -25.19 -0.58 -0.17
N GLY A 225 -24.95 -1.67 0.59
CA GLY A 225 -23.93 -1.73 1.63
C GLY A 225 -22.64 -2.47 1.25
N ALA A 226 -21.55 -1.72 1.24
CA ALA A 226 -20.19 -2.08 1.69
C ALA A 226 -19.57 -3.43 1.24
N ARG A 227 -18.70 -3.36 0.22
CA ARG A 227 -17.67 -4.40 -0.01
C ARG A 227 -16.45 -4.12 0.87
N ASP A 228 -16.13 -5.09 1.72
CA ASP A 228 -14.98 -5.11 2.63
C ASP A 228 -13.64 -5.01 1.87
N PRO A 229 -12.78 -4.00 2.12
CA PRO A 229 -11.49 -3.83 1.43
C PRO A 229 -10.49 -4.96 1.70
N SER A 230 -10.73 -5.79 2.73
CA SER A 230 -9.95 -7.01 3.04
C SER A 230 -10.00 -8.07 1.91
N MET A 231 -11.10 -8.13 1.17
CA MET A 231 -11.29 -9.10 0.08
C MET A 231 -10.52 -8.74 -1.19
N THR A 232 -10.26 -7.46 -1.45
CA THR A 232 -9.57 -7.00 -2.66
C THR A 232 -8.06 -7.29 -2.61
N LEU A 233 -7.44 -7.21 -1.43
CA LEU A 233 -6.00 -7.47 -1.26
C LEU A 233 -5.64 -8.95 -1.42
N ARG A 234 -6.51 -9.88 -1.02
CA ARG A 234 -6.24 -11.33 -1.19
C ARG A 234 -6.23 -11.76 -2.66
N ASN A 235 -7.00 -11.08 -3.52
CA ASN A 235 -7.06 -11.40 -4.95
C ASN A 235 -5.86 -10.85 -5.75
N LEU A 236 -5.16 -9.84 -5.22
CA LEU A 236 -4.00 -9.23 -5.88
C LEU A 236 -2.69 -10.00 -5.60
N ILE A 237 -2.61 -10.76 -4.51
CA ILE A 237 -1.36 -11.39 -4.05
C ILE A 237 -1.19 -12.83 -4.60
N ILE A 238 -2.25 -13.47 -5.11
CA ILE A 238 -2.20 -14.88 -5.57
C ILE A 238 -2.82 -15.06 -6.97
N THR A 239 -2.41 -14.26 -7.94
CA THR A 239 -2.63 -14.61 -9.36
C THR A 239 -1.30 -14.72 -10.10
N PRO A 240 -1.04 -15.83 -10.82
CA PRO A 240 0.12 -15.92 -11.69
C PRO A 240 -0.05 -14.91 -12.84
N ILE A 241 0.96 -14.06 -13.03
CA ILE A 241 1.05 -13.05 -14.08
C ILE A 241 0.92 -13.74 -15.44
N LYS A 242 -0.26 -13.65 -16.05
CA LYS A 242 -0.46 -14.00 -17.46
C LYS A 242 -0.04 -12.79 -18.29
N ARG A 243 1.10 -12.91 -18.99
CA ARG A 243 1.59 -11.93 -19.97
C ARG A 243 0.45 -11.53 -20.93
N PRO A 244 0.27 -10.24 -21.27
CA PRO A 244 -0.62 -9.85 -22.35
C PRO A 244 -0.04 -10.36 -23.68
N GLN A 245 -0.68 -11.38 -24.25
CA GLN A 245 -0.48 -11.74 -25.65
C GLN A 245 -1.09 -10.62 -26.50
N LEU A 246 -0.23 -9.93 -27.27
CA LEU A 246 -0.63 -9.03 -28.34
C LEU A 246 -1.52 -9.80 -29.34
N SER A 247 -2.84 -9.67 -29.21
CA SER A 247 -3.78 -10.23 -30.17
C SER A 247 -3.72 -9.41 -31.46
N ARG A 248 -2.92 -9.91 -32.39
CA ARG A 248 -2.88 -9.52 -33.79
C ARG A 248 -4.17 -10.00 -34.45
N SER A 249 -5.21 -9.19 -34.42
CA SER A 249 -6.45 -9.42 -35.19
C SER A 249 -6.76 -8.20 -36.05
N ARG A 250 -6.21 -8.25 -37.26
CA ARG A 250 -6.52 -7.45 -38.45
C ARG A 250 -7.96 -7.79 -38.90
N PRO A 251 -8.87 -6.82 -39.07
CA PRO A 251 -10.05 -7.04 -39.88
C PRO A 251 -9.69 -6.79 -41.35
N GLN A 252 -9.75 -7.85 -42.16
CA GLN A 252 -9.94 -7.75 -43.61
C GLN A 252 -11.38 -7.28 -43.84
N LEU A 253 -11.56 -6.14 -44.52
CA LEU A 253 -12.85 -5.70 -45.03
C LEU A 253 -12.69 -5.18 -46.47
N PHE A 254 -13.20 -6.02 -47.37
CA PHE A 254 -13.75 -5.79 -48.70
C PHE A 254 -12.85 -5.61 -49.94
N THR A 255 -12.96 -6.67 -50.76
CA THR A 255 -12.84 -6.86 -52.23
C THR A 255 -11.52 -6.57 -52.92
#